data_AF-M9WI15-F1
#
_entry.id   AF-M9WI15-F1
#
_cell.length_a   1.000
_cell.length_b   1.000
_cell.length_c   1.000
_cell.angle_alpha   90.00
_cell.angle_beta   90.00
_cell.angle_gamma   90.00
#
_symmetry.space_group_name_H-M   'P 1'
#
loop_
_entity.id
_entity.type
_entity.pdbx_description
1 polymer ?
#
loop_
_entity_poly.entity_id
_entity_poly.type
_entity_poly.pdbx_seq_one_letter_code
_entity_poly.pdbx_strand_id
1 'polypeptide(L)'
;DHFGKKRLDLAGPLLASLFRLLFKKLTRDIYNYMQRCVENDKEFNLTLAVKSQTITDGLRYSLATGNWGEQRKAMSARAGVSQVLNRYTYSSTLSHLRRTNTPIGRDGKIAKPRQLHNTHWGLVCPAETPEGHACGLVKNLSLMTCISVGTSSEPILYFLEEWGMEPLEDYVPSNAPDCTRVFVNGVWVGTHREPAQLVDTMRRLRRKGDISPEVSIIRDIREMEFK
;
A
#
# COMPACT_ATOMS: atom_id res chain seq x y z
N ASP A 1 -17.88 -1.93 -0.13
CA ASP A 1 -17.83 -0.66 0.63
C ASP A 1 -16.89 -0.63 1.83
N HIS A 2 -16.76 -1.72 2.60
CA HIS A 2 -15.89 -1.82 3.78
C HIS A 2 -14.52 -1.13 3.63
N PHE A 3 -14.21 -0.20 4.54
CA PHE A 3 -12.97 0.58 4.53
C PHE A 3 -11.77 -0.23 5.03
N GLY A 4 -11.96 -1.10 6.03
CA GLY A 4 -10.90 -2.00 6.54
C GLY A 4 -10.35 -3.02 5.53
N LYS A 5 -11.00 -3.20 4.39
CA LYS A 5 -10.51 -4.02 3.26
C LYS A 5 -9.81 -3.19 2.18
N LYS A 6 -9.69 -1.88 2.38
CA LYS A 6 -8.93 -0.96 1.53
C LYS A 6 -7.65 -0.55 2.24
N ARG A 7 -6.70 0.01 1.50
CA ARG A 7 -5.46 0.58 2.00
C ARG A 7 -5.29 1.99 1.46
N LEU A 8 -4.59 2.83 2.22
CA LEU A 8 -4.22 4.17 1.81
C LEU A 8 -2.76 4.15 1.35
N ASP A 9 -2.54 4.40 0.07
CA ASP A 9 -1.20 4.58 -0.47
C ASP A 9 -0.70 5.98 -0.08
N LEU A 10 0.27 6.05 0.83
CA LEU A 10 0.95 7.29 1.21
C LEU A 10 2.04 7.68 0.19
N ALA A 11 2.67 8.84 0.41
CA ALA A 11 3.75 9.35 -0.43
C ALA A 11 4.88 8.33 -0.63
N GLY A 12 5.24 7.54 0.39
CA GLY A 12 6.31 6.54 0.31
C GLY A 12 6.08 5.48 -0.77
N PRO A 13 5.04 4.62 -0.66
CA PRO A 13 4.71 3.64 -1.69
C PRO A 13 4.50 4.24 -3.08
N LEU A 14 3.90 5.43 -3.17
CA LEU A 14 3.71 6.13 -4.44
C LEU A 14 5.05 6.51 -5.08
N LEU A 15 5.94 7.18 -4.34
CA LEU A 15 7.29 7.55 -4.78
C LEU A 15 8.10 6.32 -5.19
N ALA A 16 8.04 5.24 -4.42
CA ALA A 16 8.71 3.98 -4.75
C ALA A 16 8.24 3.42 -6.10
N SER A 17 6.93 3.46 -6.37
CA SER A 17 6.37 3.02 -7.65
C SER A 17 6.85 3.86 -8.83
N LEU A 18 6.92 5.19 -8.68
CA LEU A 18 7.43 6.08 -9.74
C LEU A 18 8.91 5.89 -9.97
N PHE A 19 9.69 5.82 -8.89
CA PHE A 19 11.12 5.58 -8.98
C PHE A 19 11.40 4.28 -9.71
N ARG A 20 10.70 3.19 -9.37
CA ARG A 20 10.81 1.89 -10.06
C ARG A 20 10.51 2.02 -11.57
N LEU A 21 9.51 2.80 -11.96
CA LEU A 21 9.18 3.04 -13.36
C LEU A 21 10.30 3.79 -14.10
N LEU A 22 10.79 4.89 -13.52
CA LEU A 22 11.87 5.70 -14.10
C LEU A 22 13.19 4.92 -14.15
N PHE A 23 13.49 4.13 -13.13
CA PHE A 23 14.70 3.32 -13.06
C PHE A 23 14.67 2.16 -14.08
N LYS A 24 13.53 1.52 -14.28
CA LYS A 24 13.35 0.53 -15.36
C LYS A 24 13.55 1.14 -16.74
N LYS A 25 13.07 2.38 -16.95
CA LYS A 25 13.31 3.12 -18.19
C LYS A 25 14.80 3.40 -18.38
N LEU A 26 15.48 3.91 -17.36
CA LEU A 26 16.92 4.14 -17.39
C LEU A 26 17.70 2.85 -17.74
N THR A 27 17.33 1.72 -17.13
CA THR A 27 17.95 0.42 -17.42
C THR A 27 17.76 0.02 -18.90
N ARG A 28 16.56 0.25 -19.46
CA ARG A 28 16.26 -0.01 -20.86
C ARG A 28 17.05 0.93 -21.80
N ASP A 29 17.20 2.19 -21.44
CA ASP A 29 17.97 3.16 -22.23
C ASP A 29 19.46 2.78 -22.27
N ILE A 30 20.03 2.33 -21.14
CA ILE A 30 21.40 1.80 -21.06
C ILE A 30 21.55 0.55 -21.92
N TYR A 31 20.61 -0.39 -21.83
CA TYR A 31 20.60 -1.60 -22.65
C TYR A 31 20.59 -1.28 -24.15
N ASN A 32 19.71 -0.37 -24.59
CA ASN A 32 19.64 0.04 -25.99
C ASN A 32 20.91 0.73 -26.47
N TYR A 33 21.57 1.51 -25.61
CA TYR A 33 22.86 2.12 -25.93
C TYR A 33 23.95 1.07 -26.06
N MET A 34 24.01 0.10 -25.16
CA MET A 34 24.94 -1.02 -25.22
C MET A 34 24.77 -1.83 -26.52
N GLN A 35 23.52 -2.15 -26.89
CA GLN A 35 23.24 -2.86 -28.13
C GLN A 35 23.78 -2.10 -29.36
N ARG A 36 23.58 -0.78 -29.43
CA ARG A 36 24.13 0.06 -30.52
C ARG A 36 25.65 0.12 -30.51
N CYS A 37 26.29 0.12 -29.35
CA CYS A 37 27.75 0.05 -29.27
C CYS A 37 28.27 -1.25 -29.90
N VAL A 38 27.66 -2.38 -29.56
CA VAL A 38 28.01 -3.70 -30.11
C VAL A 38 27.75 -3.76 -31.63
N GLU A 39 26.59 -3.30 -32.10
CA GLU A 39 26.23 -3.31 -33.54
C GLU A 39 27.16 -2.44 -34.40
N ASN A 40 27.74 -1.38 -33.83
CA ASN A 40 28.60 -0.43 -34.55
C ASN A 40 30.09 -0.61 -34.22
N ASP A 41 30.47 -1.71 -33.56
CA ASP A 41 31.84 -1.99 -33.11
C ASP A 41 32.49 -0.82 -32.34
N LYS A 42 31.70 -0.18 -31.47
CA LYS A 42 32.16 0.90 -30.59
C LYS A 42 32.31 0.38 -29.17
N GLU A 43 33.36 0.82 -28.48
CA GLU A 43 33.51 0.55 -27.05
C GLU A 43 32.33 1.13 -26.25
N PHE A 44 31.85 0.35 -25.29
CA PHE A 44 30.78 0.78 -24.40
C PHE A 44 31.32 1.75 -23.34
N ASN A 45 30.79 2.97 -23.31
CA ASN A 45 31.11 3.94 -22.28
C ASN A 45 29.92 4.16 -21.34
N LEU A 46 30.07 3.74 -20.09
CA LEU A 46 29.04 3.84 -19.06
C LEU A 46 28.59 5.29 -18.81
N THR A 47 29.52 6.24 -18.83
CA THR A 47 29.20 7.66 -18.55
C THR A 47 28.32 8.27 -19.64
N LEU A 48 28.48 7.82 -20.89
CA LEU A 48 27.62 8.21 -22.02
C LEU A 48 26.27 7.48 -21.99
N ALA A 49 26.24 6.25 -21.47
CA ALA A 49 25.05 5.43 -21.36
C ALA A 49 24.05 5.96 -20.31
N VAL A 50 24.55 6.39 -19.16
CA VAL A 50 23.73 6.78 -18.00
C VAL A 50 23.26 8.23 -18.14
N LYS A 51 22.01 8.41 -18.57
CA LYS A 51 21.38 9.73 -18.65
C LYS A 51 20.67 10.09 -17.35
N SER A 52 21.32 10.88 -16.50
CA SER A 52 20.77 11.33 -15.21
C SER A 52 19.45 12.10 -15.35
N GLN A 53 19.26 12.83 -16.46
CA GLN A 53 18.03 13.56 -16.73
C GLN A 53 16.78 12.68 -16.74
N THR A 54 16.89 11.39 -17.09
CA THR A 54 15.74 10.47 -17.15
C THR A 54 14.98 10.39 -15.82
N ILE A 55 15.70 10.38 -14.70
CA ILE A 55 15.08 10.34 -13.37
C ILE A 55 14.75 11.75 -12.90
N THR A 56 15.68 12.71 -13.01
CA THR A 56 15.52 14.08 -12.54
C THR A 56 14.29 14.76 -13.16
N ASP A 57 14.18 14.73 -14.48
CA ASP A 57 13.06 15.37 -15.18
C ASP A 57 11.76 14.60 -15.00
N GLY A 58 11.84 13.27 -14.92
CA GLY A 58 10.70 12.40 -14.66
C GLY A 58 10.05 12.70 -13.31
N LEU A 59 10.85 12.78 -12.24
CA LEU A 59 10.39 13.13 -10.90
C LEU A 59 9.84 14.57 -10.86
N ARG A 60 10.58 15.53 -11.42
CA ARG A 60 10.15 16.94 -11.48
C ARG A 60 8.79 17.08 -12.16
N TYR A 61 8.60 16.42 -13.30
CA TYR A 61 7.35 16.44 -14.04
C TYR A 61 6.19 15.82 -13.25
N SER A 62 6.34 14.62 -12.71
CA SER A 62 5.26 13.93 -12.01
C SER A 62 4.84 14.65 -10.73
N LEU A 63 5.78 15.22 -9.99
CA LEU A 63 5.49 16.00 -8.79
C LEU A 63 4.85 17.35 -9.11
N ALA A 64 5.29 18.03 -10.17
CA ALA A 64 4.75 19.34 -10.57
C ALA A 64 3.34 19.24 -11.16
N THR A 65 3.07 18.22 -11.98
CA THR A 65 1.80 18.06 -12.69
C THR A 65 0.78 17.19 -11.95
N GLY A 66 1.24 16.39 -10.98
CA GLY A 66 0.41 15.39 -10.31
C GLY A 66 0.05 14.17 -11.15
N ASN A 67 0.71 14.00 -12.31
CA ASN A 67 0.54 12.84 -13.19
C ASN A 67 1.59 11.77 -12.89
N TRP A 68 1.14 10.64 -12.34
CA TRP A 68 1.99 9.49 -12.03
C TRP A 68 1.89 8.44 -13.14
N GLY A 69 2.89 8.36 -14.01
CA GLY A 69 2.96 7.41 -15.12
C GLY A 69 3.82 7.89 -16.29
N GLU A 70 3.88 7.09 -17.36
CA GLU A 70 4.54 7.51 -18.61
C GLU A 70 3.71 8.60 -19.32
N GLN A 71 4.34 9.75 -19.60
CA GLN A 71 3.74 10.87 -20.34
C GLN A 71 3.06 10.45 -21.66
N ARG A 72 3.60 9.43 -22.34
CA ARG A 72 3.10 8.95 -23.63
C ARG A 72 1.81 8.12 -23.52
N LYS A 73 1.45 7.65 -22.32
CA LYS A 73 0.25 6.84 -22.04
C LYS A 73 -0.63 7.52 -21.00
N ALA A 74 -1.09 8.73 -21.31
CA ALA A 74 -1.89 9.59 -20.43
C ALA A 74 -3.13 8.90 -19.85
N MET A 75 -3.73 7.94 -20.57
CA MET A 75 -4.93 7.20 -20.13
C MET A 75 -4.67 6.24 -18.96
N SER A 76 -3.41 5.90 -18.66
CA SER A 76 -3.03 4.98 -17.57
C SER A 76 -2.42 5.69 -16.35
N ALA A 77 -2.23 7.00 -16.43
CA ALA A 77 -1.57 7.76 -15.38
C ALA A 77 -2.56 8.07 -14.24
N ARG A 78 -2.13 7.87 -12.99
CA ARG A 78 -2.90 8.34 -11.82
C ARG A 78 -2.74 9.86 -11.74
N ALA A 79 -3.80 10.58 -12.10
CA ALA A 79 -3.83 12.04 -12.05
C ALA A 79 -4.25 12.55 -10.66
N GLY A 80 -3.77 13.74 -10.31
CA GLY A 80 -4.22 14.49 -9.12
C GLY A 80 -3.68 13.98 -7.79
N VAL A 81 -2.60 13.19 -7.81
CA VAL A 81 -1.90 12.70 -6.61
C VAL A 81 -1.07 13.82 -5.95
N SER A 82 -0.41 14.65 -6.76
CA SER A 82 0.27 15.86 -6.28
C SER A 82 -0.63 17.08 -6.50
N GLN A 83 -0.67 17.97 -5.51
CA GLN A 83 -1.49 19.19 -5.52
C GLN A 83 -0.71 20.33 -4.87
N VAL A 84 -0.95 21.57 -5.31
CA VAL A 84 -0.36 22.76 -4.69
C VAL A 84 -0.94 22.93 -3.28
N LEU A 85 -0.06 23.14 -2.30
CA LEU A 85 -0.47 23.30 -0.90
C LEU A 85 -1.40 24.51 -0.74
N ASN A 86 -2.61 24.26 -0.24
CA ASN A 86 -3.55 25.30 0.14
C ASN A 86 -3.06 26.03 1.40
N ARG A 87 -2.85 27.35 1.31
CA ARG A 87 -2.33 28.22 2.39
C ARG A 87 -3.26 29.38 2.75
N TYR A 88 -4.58 29.23 2.60
CA TYR A 88 -5.52 30.29 3.00
C TYR A 88 -5.51 30.55 4.51
N THR A 89 -5.47 29.50 5.33
CA THR A 89 -5.35 29.59 6.79
C THR A 89 -4.42 28.50 7.32
N TYR A 90 -4.05 28.62 8.59
CA TYR A 90 -3.30 27.56 9.28
C TYR A 90 -4.05 26.22 9.26
N SER A 91 -5.35 26.24 9.58
CA SER A 91 -6.20 25.05 9.56
C SER A 91 -6.39 24.46 8.17
N SER A 92 -6.50 25.29 7.11
CA SER A 92 -6.63 24.81 5.74
C SER A 92 -5.38 24.03 5.29
N THR A 93 -4.20 24.47 5.74
CA THR A 93 -2.93 23.81 5.46
C THR A 93 -2.90 22.41 6.09
N LEU A 94 -3.27 22.29 7.38
CA LEU A 94 -3.31 21.01 8.09
C LEU A 94 -4.34 20.03 7.52
N SER A 95 -5.55 20.52 7.21
CA SER A 95 -6.60 19.73 6.54
C SER A 95 -6.10 19.20 5.19
N HIS A 96 -5.42 20.05 4.40
CA HIS A 96 -4.92 19.63 3.10
C HIS A 96 -3.90 18.49 3.16
N LEU A 97 -3.03 18.48 4.18
CA LEU A 97 -2.05 17.40 4.40
C LEU A 97 -2.69 16.07 4.82
N ARG A 98 -3.90 16.10 5.41
CA ARG A 98 -4.65 14.92 5.87
C ARG A 98 -5.71 14.44 4.88
N ARG A 99 -5.73 15.03 3.68
CA ARG A 99 -6.67 14.69 2.62
C ARG A 99 -6.30 13.37 1.97
N THR A 100 -7.30 12.54 1.74
CA THR A 100 -7.21 11.31 0.95
C THR A 100 -8.17 11.39 -0.23
N ASN A 101 -7.78 10.82 -1.35
CA ASN A 101 -8.57 10.85 -2.58
C ASN A 101 -8.83 9.42 -3.06
N THR A 102 -10.08 9.13 -3.39
CA THR A 102 -10.45 7.85 -4.00
C THR A 102 -10.26 7.96 -5.52
N PRO A 103 -9.47 7.08 -6.18
CA PRO A 103 -9.13 7.18 -7.59
C PRO A 103 -10.29 6.73 -8.49
N ILE A 104 -11.42 7.44 -8.44
CA ILE A 104 -12.62 7.16 -9.22
C ILE A 104 -12.98 8.40 -10.04
N GLY A 105 -13.36 8.17 -11.29
CA GLY A 105 -13.84 9.23 -12.19
C GLY A 105 -15.01 10.00 -11.57
N ARG A 106 -14.98 11.33 -11.70
CA ARG A 106 -15.97 12.22 -11.07
C ARG A 106 -17.30 12.29 -11.83
N ASP A 107 -17.38 11.62 -12.98
CA ASP A 107 -18.52 11.62 -13.89
C ASP A 107 -19.65 10.67 -13.43
N GLY A 108 -19.35 9.74 -12.53
CA GLY A 108 -20.36 8.90 -11.87
C GLY A 108 -20.92 9.57 -10.61
N LYS A 109 -22.15 10.10 -10.68
CA LYS A 109 -22.95 10.49 -9.49
C LYS A 109 -23.58 9.27 -8.79
N ILE A 110 -22.82 8.19 -8.64
CA ILE A 110 -23.29 6.96 -8.00
C ILE A 110 -23.14 7.10 -6.48
N ALA A 111 -24.16 6.67 -5.73
CA ALA A 111 -24.18 6.77 -4.27
C ALA A 111 -23.05 5.98 -3.60
N LYS A 112 -22.71 4.80 -4.12
CA LYS A 112 -21.52 4.04 -3.73
C LYS A 112 -20.37 4.38 -4.67
N PRO A 113 -19.17 4.75 -4.18
CA PRO A 113 -18.65 4.63 -2.80
C PRO A 113 -18.71 5.92 -1.97
N ARG A 114 -19.57 6.88 -2.35
CA ARG A 114 -19.62 8.23 -1.75
C ARG A 114 -20.28 8.24 -0.37
N GLN A 115 -21.28 7.39 -0.17
CA GLN A 115 -22.00 7.28 1.09
C GLN A 115 -21.06 6.96 2.27
N LEU A 116 -21.35 7.57 3.42
CA LEU A 116 -20.67 7.26 4.66
C LEU A 116 -20.97 5.80 5.05
N HIS A 117 -19.93 4.99 5.20
CA HIS A 117 -20.02 3.61 5.65
C HIS A 117 -19.58 3.50 7.12
N ASN A 118 -20.20 2.63 7.91
CA ASN A 118 -19.94 2.51 9.35
C ASN A 118 -18.47 2.24 9.69
N THR A 119 -17.73 1.57 8.80
CA THR A 119 -16.30 1.28 8.96
C THR A 119 -15.39 2.50 8.83
N HIS A 120 -15.94 3.67 8.51
CA HIS A 120 -15.22 4.94 8.53
C HIS A 120 -15.04 5.48 9.95
N TRP A 121 -15.87 5.03 10.89
CA TRP A 121 -15.88 5.50 12.27
C TRP A 121 -14.49 5.30 12.91
N GLY A 122 -13.99 6.36 13.56
CA GLY A 122 -12.66 6.42 14.15
C GLY A 122 -11.52 6.72 13.17
N LEU A 123 -11.69 6.53 11.86
CA LEU A 123 -10.60 6.63 10.87
C LEU A 123 -10.65 7.92 10.03
N VAL A 124 -11.85 8.37 9.66
CA VAL A 124 -12.04 9.57 8.83
C VAL A 124 -13.10 10.49 9.43
N CYS A 125 -12.97 11.78 9.17
CA CYS A 125 -13.99 12.76 9.55
C CYS A 125 -15.30 12.48 8.77
N PRO A 126 -16.44 12.29 9.44
CA PRO A 126 -17.70 11.98 8.76
C PRO A 126 -18.29 13.19 8.01
N ALA A 127 -17.94 14.42 8.40
CA ALA A 127 -18.52 15.65 7.87
C ALA A 127 -17.61 16.37 6.85
N GLU A 128 -16.29 16.26 6.99
CA GLU A 128 -15.34 17.04 6.18
C GLU A 128 -15.10 16.42 4.81
N THR A 129 -16.01 16.71 3.88
CA THR A 129 -15.93 16.37 2.45
C THR A 129 -16.33 17.60 1.63
N PRO A 130 -15.73 17.84 0.45
CA PRO A 130 -16.20 18.87 -0.46
C PRO A 130 -17.63 18.59 -0.94
N GLU A 131 -18.34 19.65 -1.29
CA GLU A 131 -19.65 19.57 -1.94
C GLU A 131 -19.54 19.14 -3.41
N GLY A 132 -20.66 18.69 -3.99
CA GLY A 132 -20.78 18.37 -5.41
C GLY A 132 -20.03 17.08 -5.84
N HIS A 133 -19.34 17.15 -6.98
CA HIS A 133 -18.80 15.97 -7.67
C HIS A 133 -17.70 15.21 -6.91
N ALA A 134 -17.07 15.83 -5.91
CA ALA A 134 -16.05 15.20 -5.07
C ALA A 134 -16.60 14.67 -3.74
N CYS A 135 -17.90 14.89 -3.46
CA CYS A 135 -18.52 14.47 -2.22
C CYS A 135 -18.35 12.97 -1.98
N GLY A 136 -17.82 12.61 -0.81
CA GLY A 136 -17.55 11.25 -0.37
C GLY A 136 -16.32 10.58 -0.98
N LEU A 137 -15.73 11.15 -2.04
CA LEU A 137 -14.50 10.65 -2.68
C LEU A 137 -13.25 11.24 -2.04
N VAL A 138 -13.32 12.50 -1.63
CA VAL A 138 -12.30 13.17 -0.84
C VAL A 138 -12.68 13.05 0.63
N LYS A 139 -11.77 12.51 1.43
CA LYS A 139 -11.98 12.28 2.87
C LYS A 139 -10.79 12.82 3.65
N ASN A 140 -11.01 13.27 4.87
CA ASN A 140 -9.95 13.73 5.77
C ASN A 140 -9.75 12.75 6.93
N LEU A 141 -8.50 12.49 7.28
CA LEU A 141 -8.15 11.58 8.38
C LEU A 141 -8.56 12.17 9.73
N SER A 142 -9.14 11.33 10.61
CA SER A 142 -9.44 11.71 12.00
C SER A 142 -8.15 12.04 12.78
N LEU A 143 -8.25 12.82 13.86
CA LEU A 143 -7.08 13.31 14.61
C LEU A 143 -6.15 12.18 15.06
N MET A 144 -6.71 11.08 15.57
CA MET A 144 -5.96 9.93 16.11
C MET A 144 -5.61 8.87 15.06
N THR A 145 -5.97 9.07 13.79
CA THR A 145 -5.64 8.09 12.75
C THR A 145 -4.13 8.00 12.56
N CYS A 146 -3.61 6.78 12.71
CA CYS A 146 -2.26 6.39 12.33
C CYS A 146 -2.35 5.47 11.10
N ILE A 147 -1.42 5.63 10.16
CA ILE A 147 -1.35 4.81 8.96
C ILE A 147 -0.09 3.96 9.06
N SER A 148 -0.25 2.64 8.90
CA SER A 148 0.85 1.69 8.97
C SER A 148 1.92 2.01 7.92
N VAL A 149 3.18 2.05 8.33
CA VAL A 149 4.32 2.20 7.41
C VAL A 149 4.83 0.87 6.87
N GLY A 150 4.42 -0.24 7.50
CA GLY A 150 4.81 -1.59 7.12
C GLY A 150 5.96 -2.11 7.97
N THR A 151 6.01 -3.43 8.14
CA THR A 151 7.05 -4.14 8.88
C THR A 151 7.36 -5.46 8.18
N SER A 152 8.55 -6.01 8.42
CA SER A 152 8.91 -7.32 7.87
C SER A 152 8.00 -8.40 8.48
N SER A 153 7.48 -9.29 7.63
CA SER A 153 6.70 -10.46 8.09
C SER A 153 7.58 -11.63 8.52
N GLU A 154 8.86 -11.62 8.16
CA GLU A 154 9.78 -12.72 8.42
C GLU A 154 9.90 -13.08 9.91
N PRO A 155 10.05 -12.14 10.87
CA PRO A 155 10.05 -12.48 12.29
C PRO A 155 8.75 -13.12 12.78
N ILE A 156 7.62 -12.78 12.16
CA ILE A 156 6.31 -13.36 12.49
C ILE A 156 6.25 -14.81 11.99
N LEU A 157 6.76 -15.08 10.78
CA LEU A 157 6.80 -16.42 10.22
C LEU A 157 7.66 -17.36 11.08
N TYR A 158 8.88 -16.95 11.41
CA TYR A 158 9.74 -17.73 12.30
C TYR A 158 9.09 -17.97 13.67
N PHE A 159 8.46 -16.97 14.26
CA PHE A 159 7.75 -17.15 15.52
C PHE A 159 6.61 -18.18 15.40
N LEU A 160 5.83 -18.14 14.32
CA LEU A 160 4.72 -19.07 14.12
C LEU A 160 5.20 -20.51 13.95
N GLU A 161 6.28 -20.73 13.20
CA GLU A 161 6.93 -22.03 13.04
C GLU A 161 7.42 -22.58 14.38
N GLU A 162 8.18 -21.77 15.13
CA GLU A 162 8.71 -22.15 16.45
C GLU A 162 7.61 -22.38 17.51
N TRP A 163 6.48 -21.68 17.39
CA TRP A 163 5.35 -21.83 18.31
C TRP A 163 4.53 -23.11 18.06
N GLY A 164 4.83 -23.88 17.00
CA GLY A 164 4.15 -25.13 16.70
C GLY A 164 3.02 -25.00 15.68
N MET A 165 3.08 -24.03 14.78
CA MET A 165 2.29 -24.05 13.55
C MET A 165 2.72 -25.24 12.67
N GLU A 166 1.75 -26.03 12.20
CA GLU A 166 2.01 -27.07 11.21
C GLU A 166 2.14 -26.42 9.82
N PRO A 167 3.27 -26.60 9.12
CA PRO A 167 3.45 -26.07 7.77
C PRO A 167 2.33 -26.54 6.83
N LEU A 168 1.96 -25.70 5.88
CA LEU A 168 0.91 -26.04 4.92
C LEU A 168 1.24 -27.31 4.10
N GLU A 169 2.51 -27.56 3.83
CA GLU A 169 2.99 -28.71 3.05
C GLU A 169 2.71 -30.05 3.75
N ASP A 170 2.71 -30.05 5.08
CA ASP A 170 2.49 -31.24 5.91
C ASP A 170 1.02 -31.43 6.31
N TYR A 171 0.15 -30.47 5.96
CA TYR A 171 -1.25 -30.48 6.36
C TYR A 171 -2.07 -31.51 5.57
N VAL A 172 -2.66 -32.46 6.30
CA VAL A 172 -3.58 -33.46 5.74
C VAL A 172 -5.01 -33.17 6.20
N PRO A 173 -5.91 -32.69 5.31
CA PRO A 173 -7.27 -32.28 5.68
C PRO A 173 -8.11 -33.36 6.37
N SER A 174 -7.90 -34.63 6.02
CA SER A 174 -8.63 -35.76 6.62
C SER A 174 -8.25 -36.02 8.08
N ASN A 175 -7.02 -35.66 8.48
CA ASN A 175 -6.50 -35.98 9.80
C ASN A 175 -6.77 -34.88 10.83
N ALA A 176 -7.03 -33.66 10.37
CA ALA A 176 -7.14 -32.50 11.25
C ALA A 176 -8.23 -31.52 10.78
N PRO A 177 -9.51 -31.94 10.74
CA PRO A 177 -10.62 -31.15 10.19
C PRO A 177 -10.94 -29.88 11.01
N ASP A 178 -10.61 -29.88 12.29
CA ASP A 178 -10.88 -28.77 13.22
C ASP A 178 -9.70 -27.78 13.37
N CYS A 179 -8.67 -27.93 12.54
CA CYS A 179 -7.52 -27.03 12.59
C CYS A 179 -7.85 -25.64 12.04
N THR A 180 -7.34 -24.62 12.72
CA THR A 180 -7.48 -23.23 12.27
C THR A 180 -6.42 -22.91 11.23
N ARG A 181 -6.85 -22.35 10.10
CA ARG A 181 -5.95 -21.92 9.02
C ARG A 181 -5.24 -20.62 9.42
N VAL A 182 -3.93 -20.57 9.25
CA VAL A 182 -3.10 -19.42 9.62
C VAL A 182 -2.70 -18.67 8.35
N PHE A 183 -3.07 -17.39 8.28
CA PHE A 183 -2.72 -16.51 7.17
C PHE A 183 -1.81 -15.38 7.65
N VAL A 184 -0.76 -15.08 6.88
CA VAL A 184 0.10 -13.91 7.10
C VAL A 184 0.12 -13.10 5.81
N ASN A 185 -0.34 -11.84 5.88
CA ASN A 185 -0.47 -10.96 4.70
C ASN A 185 -1.26 -11.58 3.53
N GLY A 186 -2.22 -12.47 3.82
CA GLY A 186 -3.04 -13.16 2.83
C GLY A 186 -2.45 -14.47 2.28
N VAL A 187 -1.22 -14.82 2.65
CA VAL A 187 -0.61 -16.11 2.33
C VAL A 187 -1.02 -17.13 3.39
N TRP A 188 -1.60 -18.26 2.97
CA TRP A 188 -1.84 -19.39 3.86
C TRP A 188 -0.51 -20.07 4.15
N VAL A 189 -0.03 -19.95 5.39
CA VAL A 189 1.31 -20.43 5.78
C VAL A 189 1.26 -21.80 6.46
N GLY A 190 0.15 -22.13 7.10
CA GLY A 190 0.00 -23.38 7.83
C GLY A 190 -1.30 -23.48 8.58
N THR A 191 -1.36 -24.42 9.51
CA THR A 191 -2.51 -24.62 10.38
C THR A 191 -2.08 -24.72 11.85
N HIS A 192 -3.01 -24.47 12.76
CA HIS A 192 -2.73 -24.50 14.18
C HIS A 192 -3.92 -25.09 14.95
N ARG A 193 -3.63 -25.99 15.89
CA ARG A 193 -4.63 -26.70 16.70
C ARG A 193 -5.17 -25.86 17.87
N GLU A 194 -4.32 -25.00 18.43
CA GLU A 194 -4.66 -24.16 19.59
C GLU A 194 -4.67 -22.64 19.27
N PRO A 195 -5.56 -22.17 18.37
CA PRO A 195 -5.57 -20.78 17.91
C PRO A 195 -5.90 -19.76 19.02
N ALA A 196 -6.56 -20.18 20.11
CA ALA A 196 -6.86 -19.31 21.24
C ALA A 196 -5.58 -18.84 21.95
N GLN A 197 -4.69 -19.79 22.27
CA GLN A 197 -3.42 -19.48 22.93
C GLN A 197 -2.47 -18.72 22.01
N LEU A 198 -2.48 -19.03 20.71
CA LEU A 198 -1.71 -18.30 19.70
C LEU A 198 -2.08 -16.81 19.69
N VAL A 199 -3.38 -16.49 19.64
CA VAL A 199 -3.87 -15.10 19.64
C VAL A 199 -3.45 -14.35 20.90
N ASP A 200 -3.61 -14.97 22.07
CA ASP A 200 -3.27 -14.34 23.34
C ASP A 200 -1.78 -14.07 23.46
N THR A 201 -0.95 -15.00 22.98
CA THR A 201 0.50 -14.83 22.92
C THR A 201 0.89 -13.73 21.95
N MET A 202 0.37 -13.72 20.73
CA MET A 202 0.64 -12.67 19.74
C MET A 202 0.22 -11.28 20.24
N ARG A 203 -0.93 -11.17 20.91
CA ARG A 203 -1.38 -9.92 21.54
C ARG A 203 -0.47 -9.50 22.69
N ARG A 204 0.06 -10.44 23.47
CA ARG A 204 1.02 -10.16 24.54
C ARG A 204 2.35 -9.66 23.98
N LEU A 205 2.88 -10.30 22.94
CA LEU A 205 4.10 -9.86 22.24
C LEU A 205 3.94 -8.43 21.69
N ARG A 206 2.81 -8.13 21.04
CA ARG A 206 2.51 -6.76 20.56
C ARG A 206 2.41 -5.73 21.70
N ARG A 207 1.84 -6.10 22.85
CA ARG A 207 1.74 -5.21 24.02
C ARG A 207 3.08 -4.98 24.72
N LYS A 208 4.00 -5.96 24.66
CA LYS A 208 5.37 -5.84 25.18
C LYS A 208 6.28 -5.03 24.25
N GLY A 209 5.91 -4.90 22.98
CA GLY A 209 6.71 -4.23 21.95
C GLY A 209 7.61 -5.17 21.16
N ASP A 210 7.53 -6.49 21.38
CA ASP A 210 8.30 -7.50 20.63
C ASP A 210 7.84 -7.59 19.17
N ILE A 211 6.56 -7.27 18.92
CA ILE A 211 5.96 -7.16 17.58
C ILE A 211 5.47 -5.72 17.39
N SER A 212 5.64 -5.18 16.18
CA SER A 212 5.17 -3.84 15.83
C SER A 212 3.68 -3.65 16.18
N PRO A 213 3.29 -2.51 16.79
CA PRO A 213 1.89 -2.21 17.10
C PRO A 213 1.00 -2.10 15.85
N GLU A 214 1.60 -1.93 14.66
CA GLU A 214 0.89 -1.89 13.38
C GLU A 214 0.36 -3.26 12.92
N VAL A 215 0.87 -4.36 13.49
CA VAL A 215 0.45 -5.71 13.12
C VAL A 215 -0.98 -5.95 13.58
N SER A 216 -1.86 -6.22 12.62
CA SER A 216 -3.24 -6.64 12.86
C SER A 216 -3.25 -8.12 13.23
N ILE A 217 -4.04 -8.48 14.25
CA ILE A 217 -4.22 -9.86 14.71
C ILE A 217 -5.72 -10.11 14.82
N ILE A 218 -6.25 -11.00 13.98
CA ILE A 218 -7.68 -11.31 13.87
C ILE A 218 -7.84 -12.83 13.96
N ARG A 219 -8.73 -13.28 14.85
CA ARG A 219 -9.22 -14.65 14.87
C ARG A 219 -10.67 -14.66 14.45
N ASP A 220 -10.94 -15.23 13.29
CA ASP A 220 -12.28 -15.54 12.82
C ASP A 220 -12.66 -16.95 13.30
N ILE A 221 -13.48 -17.01 14.35
CA ILE A 221 -13.89 -18.28 14.97
C ILE A 221 -14.82 -19.06 14.04
N ARG A 222 -15.67 -18.37 13.27
CA ARG A 222 -16.67 -19.01 12.41
C ARG A 222 -16.02 -19.65 11.20
N GLU A 223 -15.08 -18.94 10.58
CA GLU A 223 -14.38 -19.43 9.39
C GLU A 223 -13.17 -20.33 9.73
N MET A 224 -12.86 -20.48 11.02
CA MET A 224 -11.65 -21.17 11.53
C MET A 224 -10.37 -20.60 10.92
N GLU A 225 -10.20 -19.27 11.01
CA GLU A 225 -9.05 -18.57 10.44
C GLU A 225 -8.37 -17.67 11.47
N PHE A 226 -7.04 -17.67 11.45
CA PHE A 226 -6.18 -16.70 12.10
C PHE A 226 -5.52 -15.84 11.01
N LYS A 227 -5.53 -14.52 11.16
CA LYS A 227 -5.06 -13.53 10.18
C LYS A 227 -4.29 -12.38 10.85
#